data_AF-A0A249W9S9-F1
#
_entry.id   AF-A0A249W9S9-F1
#
_cell.length_a   1.000
_cell.length_b   1.000
_cell.length_c   1.000
_cell.angle_alpha   90.00
_cell.angle_beta   90.00
_cell.angle_gamma   90.00
#
_symmetry.space_group_name_H-M   'P 1'
#
loop_
_entity.id
_entity.type
_entity.pdbx_description
1 polymer ?
#
loop_
_entity_poly.entity_id
_entity_poly.type
_entity_poly.pdbx_seq_one_letter_code
_entity_poly.pdbx_strand_id
1 'polypeptide(L)'
;MMTSNQPENSCISQKAIQTESASQQQESDVKIVNIINMYDVKKSFCIYDEKNNRLVRTKNTREKDLLDLAKIDNIDELAKTQLYESCPFLAEQKTIIFLPFSPIARSHLPIHSLDGKKINHDKIIQTFWKSELQLGYEKAEGAILVCMYLASQVDTYNLGLGITKTTLSTHLNMSVRRLSDLIDMLEDWGYLRFHTKVTPKGKLSLRSFIQLTQKFASEFLIDVTHPDNRPVRTEDKKTIDSHLRIFTMEEHFKLMEYLHRLRLDLKKLIWKAEQPIPTVVLQQVFKVLR
;
A
#
# COMPACT_ATOMS: atom_id res chain seq x y z
N MET A 1 -31.86 -16.47 46.10
CA MET A 1 -30.71 -17.40 46.06
C MET A 1 -31.24 -18.68 45.44
N MET A 2 -30.74 -19.16 44.30
CA MET A 2 -29.48 -19.93 44.14
C MET A 2 -29.46 -21.14 45.09
N THR A 3 -29.29 -22.39 44.65
CA THR A 3 -28.72 -22.89 43.36
C THR A 3 -29.04 -24.38 43.14
N SER A 4 -28.88 -24.85 41.89
CA SER A 4 -28.35 -26.18 41.50
C SER A 4 -29.06 -27.47 41.95
N ASN A 5 -29.39 -28.35 40.98
CA ASN A 5 -28.62 -29.59 40.77
C ASN A 5 -28.96 -30.27 39.43
N GLN A 6 -27.93 -30.82 38.78
CA GLN A 6 -28.09 -31.84 37.72
C GLN A 6 -28.52 -33.17 38.34
N PRO A 7 -28.89 -34.17 37.51
CA PRO A 7 -27.92 -35.24 37.34
C PRO A 7 -27.68 -35.66 35.89
N GLU A 8 -26.54 -36.30 35.67
CA GLU A 8 -26.18 -37.02 34.45
C GLU A 8 -27.03 -38.28 34.30
N ASN A 9 -27.28 -38.73 33.07
CA ASN A 9 -27.08 -40.14 32.73
C ASN A 9 -26.94 -40.36 31.22
N SER A 10 -26.12 -41.34 30.88
CA SER A 10 -25.79 -41.72 29.51
C SER A 10 -26.72 -42.81 28.98
N CYS A 11 -26.82 -42.94 27.65
CA CYS A 11 -26.51 -44.18 26.92
C CYS A 11 -26.85 -44.00 25.42
N ILE A 12 -25.99 -44.50 24.53
CA ILE A 12 -26.32 -45.40 23.40
C ILE A 12 -25.06 -45.51 22.52
N SER A 13 -24.66 -46.75 22.27
CA SER A 13 -23.69 -47.13 21.26
C SER A 13 -24.36 -48.14 20.34
N GLN A 14 -24.24 -47.96 19.02
CA GLN A 14 -23.73 -48.98 18.09
C GLN A 14 -23.77 -48.48 16.63
N LYS A 15 -22.81 -48.96 15.83
CA LYS A 15 -22.68 -48.68 14.40
C LYS A 15 -23.58 -49.59 13.56
N ALA A 16 -24.09 -49.05 12.45
CA ALA A 16 -24.24 -49.79 11.20
C ALA A 16 -23.64 -48.92 10.07
N ILE A 17 -23.05 -49.55 9.05
CA ILE A 17 -22.19 -48.92 8.03
C ILE A 17 -22.56 -49.50 6.64
N GLN A 18 -22.41 -48.67 5.58
CA GLN A 18 -22.58 -49.01 4.14
C GLN A 18 -24.03 -49.33 3.73
N THR A 19 -24.55 -49.00 2.54
CA THR A 19 -24.04 -48.31 1.33
C THR A 19 -25.25 -47.62 0.64
N GLU A 20 -25.16 -46.70 -0.33
CA GLU A 20 -24.02 -46.18 -1.12
C GLU A 20 -24.21 -44.69 -1.50
N SER A 21 -23.62 -44.26 -2.61
CA SER A 21 -23.51 -42.91 -3.17
C SER A 21 -24.67 -42.46 -4.07
N ALA A 22 -25.17 -41.24 -3.83
CA ALA A 22 -25.66 -40.34 -4.87
C ALA A 22 -25.08 -38.93 -4.68
N SER A 23 -23.80 -38.85 -4.28
CA SER A 23 -23.01 -37.62 -4.29
C SER A 23 -22.69 -37.24 -5.74
N GLN A 24 -23.71 -36.75 -6.46
CA GLN A 24 -23.47 -35.97 -7.66
C GLN A 24 -22.76 -34.68 -7.22
N GLN A 25 -21.43 -34.73 -7.22
CA GLN A 25 -20.62 -33.53 -7.31
C GLN A 25 -20.96 -32.87 -8.64
N GLN A 26 -21.92 -31.95 -8.59
CA GLN A 26 -21.80 -30.78 -9.44
C GLN A 26 -20.48 -30.13 -9.02
N GLU A 27 -19.46 -30.25 -9.87
CA GLU A 27 -18.40 -29.25 -9.95
C GLU A 27 -19.06 -27.93 -10.38
N SER A 28 -19.75 -27.28 -9.43
CA SER A 28 -20.15 -25.91 -9.56
C SER A 28 -18.87 -25.09 -9.47
N ASP A 29 -18.30 -24.79 -10.62
CA ASP A 29 -17.03 -24.08 -10.80
C ASP A 29 -17.07 -22.75 -10.02
N VAL A 30 -16.48 -22.74 -8.81
CA VAL A 30 -16.67 -21.66 -7.82
C VAL A 30 -15.93 -20.43 -8.32
N LYS A 31 -16.69 -19.43 -8.77
CA LYS A 31 -16.10 -18.23 -9.38
C LYS A 31 -15.43 -17.36 -8.32
N ILE A 32 -14.09 -17.35 -8.29
CA ILE A 32 -13.32 -16.44 -7.45
C ILE A 32 -13.05 -15.13 -8.20
N VAL A 33 -13.38 -14.01 -7.55
CA VAL A 33 -13.09 -12.65 -8.00
C VAL A 33 -12.17 -12.01 -6.97
N ASN A 34 -10.86 -12.13 -7.21
CA ASN A 34 -9.84 -11.65 -6.28
C ASN A 34 -9.31 -10.27 -6.67
N ILE A 35 -9.71 -9.23 -5.92
CA ILE A 35 -9.28 -7.85 -6.12
C ILE A 35 -8.71 -7.29 -4.80
N ILE A 36 -7.98 -8.12 -4.04
CA ILE A 36 -7.32 -7.69 -2.79
C ILE A 36 -6.25 -6.63 -3.09
N ASN A 37 -6.21 -5.60 -2.24
CA ASN A 37 -5.13 -4.62 -2.25
C ASN A 37 -4.00 -5.06 -1.32
N MET A 38 -2.89 -5.54 -1.89
CA MET A 38 -1.68 -5.94 -1.16
C MET A 38 -1.09 -4.79 -0.32
N TYR A 39 -1.33 -3.54 -0.72
CA TYR A 39 -0.81 -2.32 -0.08
C TYR A 39 -1.93 -1.54 0.63
N ASP A 40 -2.89 -2.24 1.24
CA ASP A 40 -3.95 -1.61 2.03
C ASP A 40 -3.39 -1.05 3.36
N VAL A 41 -3.59 0.26 3.59
CA VAL A 41 -3.15 0.98 4.81
C VAL A 41 -3.70 0.39 6.13
N LYS A 42 -4.75 -0.42 6.09
CA LYS A 42 -5.31 -1.13 7.25
C LYS A 42 -5.01 -2.63 7.25
N LYS A 43 -4.18 -3.14 6.34
CA LYS A 43 -3.87 -4.57 6.16
C LYS A 43 -5.13 -5.44 6.29
N SER A 44 -6.15 -5.07 5.51
CA SER A 44 -7.53 -5.58 5.61
C SER A 44 -8.15 -5.64 4.20
N PHE A 45 -9.10 -6.55 4.01
CA PHE A 45 -9.95 -6.62 2.82
C PHE A 45 -11.40 -6.94 3.20
N CYS A 46 -12.31 -6.87 2.23
CA CYS A 46 -13.70 -7.28 2.38
C CYS A 46 -13.97 -8.56 1.59
N ILE A 47 -14.79 -9.44 2.15
CA ILE A 47 -15.32 -10.66 1.55
C ILE A 47 -16.83 -10.45 1.37
N TYR A 48 -17.37 -10.73 0.19
CA TYR A 48 -18.82 -10.79 0.01
C TYR A 48 -19.39 -12.11 0.52
N ASP A 49 -20.31 -12.04 1.48
CA ASP A 49 -21.10 -13.13 2.04
C ASP A 49 -22.46 -13.13 1.30
N GLU A 50 -22.59 -14.06 0.34
CA GLU A 50 -23.74 -14.17 -0.57
C GLU A 50 -25.03 -14.47 0.19
N LYS A 51 -24.97 -15.40 1.14
CA LYS A 51 -26.09 -15.89 1.97
C LYS A 51 -26.74 -14.79 2.80
N ASN A 52 -25.94 -13.88 3.35
CA ASN A 52 -26.41 -12.77 4.18
C ASN A 52 -26.38 -11.41 3.45
N ASN A 53 -26.08 -11.39 2.14
CA ASN A 53 -25.94 -10.20 1.30
C ASN A 53 -25.15 -9.04 1.96
N ARG A 54 -23.97 -9.34 2.48
CA ARG A 54 -23.17 -8.38 3.27
C ARG A 54 -21.67 -8.48 2.97
N LEU A 55 -20.91 -7.51 3.45
CA LEU A 55 -19.45 -7.55 3.40
C LEU A 55 -18.88 -7.89 4.78
N VAL A 56 -18.15 -9.01 4.86
CA VAL A 56 -17.36 -9.40 6.04
C VAL A 56 -15.97 -8.79 5.88
N ARG A 57 -15.54 -8.00 6.88
CA ARG A 57 -14.20 -7.40 6.89
C ARG A 57 -13.22 -8.34 7.60
N THR A 58 -12.07 -8.60 6.98
CA THR A 58 -10.90 -9.17 7.68
C THR A 58 -10.19 -8.11 8.52
N LYS A 59 -9.70 -8.50 9.70
CA LYS A 59 -9.02 -7.60 10.65
C LYS A 59 -7.54 -7.98 10.74
N ASN A 60 -6.67 -6.98 10.52
CA ASN A 60 -5.21 -7.06 10.76
C ASN A 60 -4.56 -8.32 10.17
N THR A 61 -4.90 -8.65 8.92
CA THR A 61 -4.26 -9.76 8.18
C THR A 61 -2.77 -9.47 8.06
N ARG A 62 -1.91 -10.47 8.32
CA ARG A 62 -0.45 -10.28 8.17
C ARG A 62 -0.13 -9.98 6.71
N GLU A 63 0.95 -9.23 6.49
CA GLU A 63 1.31 -8.78 5.14
C GLU A 63 1.63 -9.95 4.19
N LYS A 64 2.32 -10.98 4.71
CA LYS A 64 2.53 -12.23 3.97
C LYS A 64 1.20 -12.90 3.60
N ASP A 65 0.31 -13.07 4.57
CA ASP A 65 -1.01 -13.67 4.37
C ASP A 65 -1.82 -12.89 3.30
N LEU A 66 -1.75 -11.54 3.28
CA LEU A 66 -2.35 -10.71 2.21
C LEU A 66 -1.70 -10.93 0.84
N LEU A 67 -0.37 -11.03 0.79
CA LEU A 67 0.39 -11.24 -0.45
C LEU A 67 0.11 -12.62 -1.06
N ASP A 68 -0.10 -13.62 -0.21
CA ASP A 68 -0.40 -14.99 -0.65
C ASP A 68 -1.89 -15.11 -1.03
N LEU A 69 -2.82 -14.60 -0.20
CA LEU A 69 -4.25 -14.53 -0.54
C LEU A 69 -4.52 -13.76 -1.84
N ALA A 70 -3.77 -12.69 -2.14
CA ALA A 70 -3.95 -11.90 -3.36
C ALA A 70 -3.44 -12.58 -4.65
N LYS A 71 -2.86 -13.78 -4.57
CA LYS A 71 -2.47 -14.60 -5.75
C LYS A 71 -3.50 -15.68 -6.08
N ILE A 72 -4.37 -16.04 -5.13
CA ILE A 72 -5.30 -17.16 -5.24
C ILE A 72 -6.33 -16.88 -6.35
N ASP A 73 -6.40 -17.79 -7.32
CA ASP A 73 -7.36 -17.75 -8.43
C ASP A 73 -8.40 -18.88 -8.39
N ASN A 74 -8.15 -19.96 -7.62
CA ASN A 74 -8.98 -21.16 -7.57
C ASN A 74 -9.35 -21.59 -6.14
N ILE A 75 -10.37 -22.45 -6.02
CA ILE A 75 -10.93 -22.89 -4.73
C ILE A 75 -10.01 -23.83 -3.96
N ASP A 76 -9.19 -24.64 -4.64
CA ASP A 76 -8.27 -25.59 -4.00
C ASP A 76 -7.08 -24.90 -3.33
N GLU A 77 -6.66 -23.75 -3.86
CA GLU A 77 -5.70 -22.86 -3.20
C GLU A 77 -6.34 -22.14 -2.01
N LEU A 78 -7.57 -21.63 -2.17
CA LEU A 78 -8.29 -20.97 -1.08
C LEU A 78 -8.52 -21.91 0.10
N ALA A 79 -8.92 -23.16 -0.17
CA ALA A 79 -9.22 -24.18 0.84
C ALA A 79 -8.02 -24.54 1.74
N LYS A 80 -6.78 -24.31 1.27
CA LYS A 80 -5.54 -24.54 2.03
C LYS A 80 -5.17 -23.38 2.96
N THR A 81 -5.97 -22.30 2.98
CA THR A 81 -5.68 -21.10 3.78
C THR A 81 -6.43 -21.08 5.10
N GLN A 82 -5.78 -20.50 6.13
CA GLN A 82 -6.40 -20.18 7.42
C GLN A 82 -7.65 -19.27 7.27
N LEU A 83 -7.76 -18.53 6.16
CA LEU A 83 -8.95 -17.73 5.87
C LEU A 83 -10.19 -18.62 5.64
N TYR A 84 -10.03 -19.73 4.91
CA TYR A 84 -11.12 -20.64 4.61
C TYR A 84 -11.60 -21.39 5.86
N GLU A 85 -10.67 -21.86 6.69
CA GLU A 85 -10.96 -22.44 8.01
C GLU A 85 -11.73 -21.46 8.92
N SER A 86 -11.33 -20.19 8.93
CA SER A 86 -11.93 -19.15 9.78
C SER A 86 -13.20 -18.51 9.21
N CYS A 87 -13.53 -18.78 7.95
CA CYS A 87 -14.73 -18.27 7.26
C CYS A 87 -15.53 -19.42 6.60
N PRO A 88 -16.18 -20.32 7.37
CA PRO A 88 -16.82 -21.52 6.81
C PRO A 88 -17.89 -21.26 5.75
N PHE A 89 -18.51 -20.07 5.77
CA PHE A 89 -19.50 -19.64 4.79
C PHE A 89 -18.94 -19.58 3.35
N LEU A 90 -17.62 -19.49 3.16
CA LEU A 90 -16.97 -19.55 1.86
C LEU A 90 -17.22 -20.88 1.12
N ALA A 91 -17.41 -21.98 1.85
CA ALA A 91 -17.70 -23.30 1.28
C ALA A 91 -19.11 -23.40 0.68
N GLU A 92 -20.02 -22.49 1.06
CA GLU A 92 -21.42 -22.47 0.59
C GLU A 92 -21.63 -21.50 -0.60
N GLN A 93 -20.60 -20.76 -1.03
CA GLN A 93 -20.73 -19.69 -2.02
C GLN A 93 -20.55 -20.14 -3.46
N LYS A 94 -21.40 -19.62 -4.37
CA LYS A 94 -21.25 -19.81 -5.82
C LYS A 94 -20.25 -18.83 -6.43
N THR A 95 -20.09 -17.67 -5.80
CA THR A 95 -19.10 -16.67 -6.20
C THR A 95 -18.47 -16.05 -4.96
N ILE A 96 -17.14 -16.08 -4.90
CA ILE A 96 -16.36 -15.52 -3.80
C ILE A 96 -15.72 -14.22 -4.29
N ILE A 97 -16.09 -13.08 -3.69
CA ILE A 97 -15.58 -11.76 -4.10
C ILE A 97 -14.73 -11.17 -2.99
N PHE A 98 -13.44 -10.98 -3.26
CA PHE A 98 -12.51 -10.24 -2.41
C PHE A 98 -12.30 -8.83 -2.93
N LEU A 99 -12.48 -7.82 -2.07
CA LEU A 99 -12.40 -6.41 -2.41
C LEU A 99 -11.39 -5.67 -1.52
N PRO A 100 -10.76 -4.58 -1.98
CA PRO A 100 -9.95 -3.72 -1.10
C PRO A 100 -10.80 -3.18 0.05
N PHE A 101 -10.21 -2.90 1.22
CA PHE A 101 -10.95 -2.28 2.32
C PHE A 101 -10.88 -0.75 2.30
N SER A 102 -9.68 -0.23 2.11
CA SER A 102 -9.33 1.20 2.15
C SER A 102 -9.33 1.85 0.76
N PRO A 103 -9.55 3.18 0.68
CA PRO A 103 -9.31 3.97 -0.53
C PRO A 103 -7.94 3.69 -1.16
N ILE A 104 -7.91 3.35 -2.45
CA ILE A 104 -6.67 3.05 -3.20
C ILE A 104 -5.72 4.25 -3.20
N ALA A 105 -6.26 5.47 -3.09
CA ALA A 105 -5.46 6.69 -2.94
C ALA A 105 -4.56 6.71 -1.68
N ARG A 106 -4.87 5.91 -0.65
CA ARG A 106 -4.13 5.80 0.62
C ARG A 106 -3.12 4.65 0.66
N SER A 107 -3.02 3.86 -0.40
CA SER A 107 -2.01 2.81 -0.52
C SER A 107 -0.61 3.40 -0.59
N HIS A 108 0.29 2.84 0.20
CA HIS A 108 1.68 3.26 0.30
C HIS A 108 2.55 2.03 0.57
N LEU A 109 3.82 2.14 0.20
CA LEU A 109 4.88 1.29 0.75
C LEU A 109 5.29 1.85 2.13
N PRO A 110 5.80 1.02 3.04
CA PRO A 110 6.45 1.51 4.26
C PRO A 110 7.58 2.49 3.91
N ILE A 111 7.68 3.57 4.68
CA ILE A 111 8.73 4.60 4.55
C ILE A 111 9.34 4.80 5.93
N HIS A 112 10.66 4.85 6.00
CA HIS A 112 11.39 5.12 7.24
C HIS A 112 11.66 6.61 7.37
N SER A 113 10.76 7.35 8.02
CA SER A 113 10.89 8.79 8.25
C SER A 113 12.19 9.14 8.98
N LEU A 114 12.90 10.14 8.48
CA LEU A 114 14.05 10.72 9.17
C LEU A 114 13.61 11.42 10.47
N ASP A 115 14.41 11.32 11.54
CA ASP A 115 14.23 12.17 12.73
C ASP A 115 14.49 13.63 12.32
N GLY A 116 13.56 14.55 12.64
CA GLY A 116 13.72 15.97 12.35
C GLY A 116 14.98 16.59 12.96
N LYS A 117 15.51 16.02 14.06
CA LYS A 117 16.81 16.43 14.64
C LYS A 117 18.00 16.18 13.71
N LYS A 118 17.84 15.33 12.69
CA LYS A 118 18.86 15.07 11.66
C LYS A 118 18.77 16.02 10.47
N ILE A 119 17.93 17.06 10.51
CA ILE A 119 17.82 18.08 9.46
C ILE A 119 18.58 19.33 9.91
N ASN A 120 19.59 19.72 9.15
CA ASN A 120 20.35 20.94 9.41
C ASN A 120 19.61 22.16 8.84
N HIS A 121 18.55 22.57 9.54
CA HIS A 121 17.69 23.69 9.16
C HIS A 121 18.47 25.00 8.95
N ASP A 122 19.44 25.29 9.82
CA ASP A 122 20.28 26.49 9.71
C ASP A 122 21.10 26.49 8.43
N LYS A 123 21.66 25.34 8.04
CA LYS A 123 22.43 25.21 6.79
C LYS A 123 21.54 25.36 5.56
N ILE A 124 20.32 24.80 5.56
CA ILE A 124 19.33 25.04 4.49
C ILE A 124 19.03 26.54 4.36
N ILE A 125 18.74 27.23 5.48
CA ILE A 125 18.45 28.67 5.46
C ILE A 125 19.65 29.46 4.95
N GLN A 126 20.86 29.19 5.46
CA GLN A 126 22.07 29.92 5.04
C GLN A 126 22.38 29.71 3.55
N THR A 127 22.23 28.49 3.02
CA THR A 127 22.53 28.18 1.62
C THR A 127 21.58 28.87 0.63
N PHE A 128 20.35 29.22 0.99
CA PHE A 128 19.42 29.89 0.07
C PHE A 128 19.14 31.37 0.42
N TRP A 129 19.32 31.79 1.67
CA TRP A 129 19.05 33.16 2.13
C TRP A 129 20.30 34.05 2.23
N LYS A 130 21.46 33.46 2.53
CA LYS A 130 22.70 34.19 2.83
C LYS A 130 23.86 33.82 1.90
N SER A 131 23.57 33.17 0.78
CA SER A 131 24.57 32.70 -0.18
C SER A 131 24.82 33.71 -1.30
N GLU A 132 25.93 33.49 -2.00
CA GLU A 132 26.30 34.21 -3.23
C GLU A 132 25.36 33.93 -4.41
N LEU A 133 24.33 33.08 -4.25
CA LEU A 133 23.35 32.74 -5.29
C LEU A 133 22.44 33.92 -5.70
N GLN A 134 22.51 35.05 -5.00
CA GLN A 134 21.77 36.31 -5.28
C GLN A 134 20.28 36.10 -5.57
N LEU A 135 19.65 35.17 -4.85
CA LEU A 135 18.23 34.88 -5.02
C LEU A 135 17.36 36.04 -4.52
N GLY A 136 16.40 36.45 -5.36
CA GLY A 136 15.29 37.27 -4.89
C GLY A 136 14.49 36.54 -3.80
N TYR A 137 13.97 37.30 -2.84
CA TYR A 137 13.27 36.82 -1.63
C TYR A 137 12.35 35.60 -1.88
N GLU A 138 11.45 35.69 -2.87
CA GLU A 138 10.49 34.62 -3.16
C GLU A 138 11.13 33.31 -3.63
N LYS A 139 12.27 33.38 -4.34
CA LYS A 139 13.01 32.18 -4.76
C LYS A 139 13.76 31.56 -3.57
N ALA A 140 14.37 32.39 -2.72
CA ALA A 140 15.05 31.95 -1.50
C ALA A 140 14.08 31.27 -0.52
N GLU A 141 12.98 31.94 -0.18
CA GLU A 141 11.88 31.38 0.64
C GLU A 141 11.37 30.06 0.04
N GLY A 142 11.12 30.06 -1.28
CA GLY A 142 10.66 28.89 -2.01
C GLY A 142 11.57 27.68 -1.88
N ALA A 143 12.87 27.87 -2.12
CA ALA A 143 13.88 26.82 -2.03
C ALA A 143 14.00 26.27 -0.60
N ILE A 144 13.97 27.14 0.41
CA ILE A 144 14.02 26.74 1.83
C ILE A 144 12.82 25.84 2.17
N LEU A 145 11.60 26.26 1.83
CA LEU A 145 10.39 25.51 2.14
C LEU A 145 10.34 24.15 1.42
N VAL A 146 10.76 24.09 0.15
CA VAL A 146 10.89 22.83 -0.60
C VAL A 146 11.92 21.91 0.05
N CYS A 147 13.13 22.40 0.32
CA CYS A 147 14.21 21.61 0.91
C CYS A 147 13.86 21.10 2.32
N MET A 148 13.29 21.94 3.19
CA MET A 148 12.84 21.52 4.52
C MET A 148 11.75 20.45 4.45
N TYR A 149 10.75 20.62 3.56
CA TYR A 149 9.70 19.61 3.40
C TYR A 149 10.30 18.28 2.92
N LEU A 150 11.10 18.29 1.85
CA LEU A 150 11.71 17.06 1.32
C LEU A 150 12.57 16.36 2.38
N ALA A 151 13.45 17.08 3.07
CA ALA A 151 14.28 16.54 4.15
C ALA A 151 13.45 15.86 5.27
N SER A 152 12.26 16.38 5.57
CA SER A 152 11.37 15.82 6.60
C SER A 152 10.53 14.62 6.16
N GLN A 153 10.37 14.40 4.84
CA GLN A 153 9.42 13.41 4.29
C GLN A 153 10.09 12.24 3.55
N VAL A 154 11.38 12.35 3.19
CA VAL A 154 12.08 11.26 2.48
C VAL A 154 12.28 10.02 3.35
N ASP A 155 12.35 8.87 2.67
CA ASP A 155 12.83 7.63 3.27
C ASP A 155 14.30 7.75 3.69
N THR A 156 14.63 7.38 4.93
CA THR A 156 15.99 7.52 5.50
C THR A 156 17.03 6.64 4.78
N TYR A 157 16.62 5.51 4.18
CA TYR A 157 17.56 4.60 3.53
C TYR A 157 17.81 4.93 2.06
N ASN A 158 16.83 5.52 1.38
CA ASN A 158 16.91 5.82 -0.05
C ASN A 158 16.99 7.32 -0.36
N LEU A 159 16.62 8.19 0.57
CA LEU A 159 16.43 9.63 0.38
C LEU A 159 15.40 9.98 -0.72
N GLY A 160 14.43 9.10 -0.90
CA GLY A 160 13.40 9.18 -1.93
C GLY A 160 12.00 9.47 -1.38
N LEU A 161 11.17 10.15 -2.17
CA LEU A 161 9.79 10.50 -1.84
C LEU A 161 8.88 10.43 -3.07
N GLY A 162 7.84 9.59 -3.01
CA GLY A 162 6.83 9.46 -4.05
C GLY A 162 5.78 10.58 -4.01
N ILE A 163 6.09 11.75 -4.58
CA ILE A 163 5.22 12.94 -4.56
C ILE A 163 5.17 13.64 -5.92
N THR A 164 3.99 14.15 -6.29
CA THR A 164 3.81 14.97 -7.51
C THR A 164 4.03 16.46 -7.22
N LYS A 165 4.44 17.24 -8.24
CA LYS A 165 4.51 18.71 -8.13
C LYS A 165 3.17 19.30 -7.62
N THR A 166 2.02 18.81 -8.09
CA THR A 166 0.69 19.27 -7.59
C THR A 166 0.43 18.94 -6.12
N THR A 167 0.85 17.76 -5.63
CA THR A 167 0.69 17.39 -4.22
C THR A 167 1.59 18.26 -3.33
N LEU A 168 2.84 18.43 -3.74
CA LEU A 168 3.82 19.26 -3.03
C LEU A 168 3.42 20.74 -3.02
N SER A 169 2.83 21.26 -4.12
CA SER A 169 2.36 22.64 -4.18
C SER A 169 1.19 22.90 -3.23
N THR A 170 0.30 21.93 -3.03
CA THR A 170 -0.76 22.00 -2.01
C THR A 170 -0.19 21.99 -0.60
N HIS A 171 0.82 21.15 -0.30
CA HIS A 171 1.45 21.12 1.03
C HIS A 171 2.21 22.40 1.37
N LEU A 172 2.85 23.04 0.38
CA LEU A 172 3.63 24.26 0.55
C LEU A 172 2.83 25.56 0.33
N ASN A 173 1.54 25.45 -0.01
CA ASN A 173 0.69 26.58 -0.40
C ASN A 173 1.30 27.47 -1.51
N MET A 174 1.85 26.83 -2.54
CA MET A 174 2.49 27.49 -3.69
C MET A 174 1.76 27.19 -5.00
N SER A 175 1.99 28.01 -6.03
CA SER A 175 1.55 27.67 -7.38
C SER A 175 2.40 26.53 -7.96
N VAL A 176 1.78 25.65 -8.76
CA VAL A 176 2.49 24.55 -9.44
C VAL A 176 3.62 25.08 -10.34
N ARG A 177 3.45 26.28 -10.92
CA ARG A 177 4.48 26.96 -11.71
C ARG A 177 5.69 27.35 -10.86
N ARG A 178 5.50 28.12 -9.79
CA ARG A 178 6.58 28.52 -8.86
C ARG A 178 7.32 27.29 -8.33
N LEU A 179 6.57 26.23 -8.00
CA LEU A 179 7.19 24.98 -7.56
C LEU A 179 7.95 24.25 -8.67
N SER A 180 7.50 24.27 -9.92
CA SER A 180 8.30 23.71 -11.03
C SER A 180 9.61 24.45 -11.13
N ASP A 181 9.57 25.77 -11.25
CA ASP A 181 10.76 26.63 -11.37
C ASP A 181 11.76 26.39 -10.23
N LEU A 182 11.27 26.12 -9.00
CA LEU A 182 12.10 25.77 -7.83
C LEU A 182 12.67 24.34 -7.88
N ILE A 183 11.88 23.35 -8.28
CA ILE A 183 12.34 21.95 -8.40
C ILE A 183 13.39 21.85 -9.51
N ASP A 184 13.14 22.50 -10.64
CA ASP A 184 14.01 22.47 -11.82
C ASP A 184 15.35 23.17 -11.48
N MET A 185 15.32 24.31 -10.76
CA MET A 185 16.51 24.98 -10.20
C MET A 185 17.30 24.13 -9.18
N LEU A 186 16.61 23.37 -8.32
CA LEU A 186 17.26 22.48 -7.35
C LEU A 186 17.85 21.23 -8.03
N GLU A 187 17.28 20.79 -9.15
CA GLU A 187 17.84 19.74 -10.01
C GLU A 187 19.11 20.23 -10.74
N ASP A 188 19.08 21.44 -11.31
CA ASP A 188 20.24 22.11 -11.93
C ASP A 188 21.41 22.28 -10.95
N TRP A 189 21.12 22.62 -9.68
CA TRP A 189 22.13 22.71 -8.62
C TRP A 189 22.54 21.36 -8.03
N GLY A 190 22.01 20.25 -8.56
CA GLY A 190 22.36 18.90 -8.17
C GLY A 190 21.91 18.51 -6.76
N TYR A 191 20.86 19.13 -6.22
CA TYR A 191 20.29 18.83 -4.90
C TYR A 191 19.24 17.71 -4.93
N LEU A 192 18.53 17.55 -6.05
CA LEU A 192 17.55 16.48 -6.24
C LEU A 192 17.55 15.96 -7.67
N ARG A 193 16.79 14.89 -7.91
CA ARG A 193 16.39 14.41 -9.24
C ARG A 193 14.88 14.21 -9.26
N PHE A 194 14.22 14.67 -10.32
CA PHE A 194 12.77 14.56 -10.48
C PHE A 194 12.40 13.48 -11.51
N HIS A 195 11.91 12.35 -11.03
CA HIS A 195 11.55 11.22 -11.87
C HIS A 195 10.05 11.21 -12.18
N THR A 196 9.72 10.98 -13.45
CA THR A 196 8.33 10.74 -13.91
C THR A 196 8.28 9.52 -14.82
N LYS A 197 7.13 8.85 -14.85
CA LYS A 197 6.88 7.71 -15.74
C LYS A 197 5.49 7.86 -16.33
N VAL A 198 5.31 7.66 -17.63
CA VAL A 198 3.99 7.72 -18.28
C VAL A 198 3.44 6.29 -18.42
N THR A 199 2.12 6.09 -18.29
CA THR A 199 1.53 4.76 -18.55
C THR A 199 1.70 4.36 -20.01
N PRO A 200 2.11 3.11 -20.34
CA PRO A 200 2.19 2.66 -21.74
C PRO A 200 0.87 2.73 -22.52
N LYS A 201 -0.28 2.81 -21.83
CA LYS A 201 -1.63 2.82 -22.42
C LYS A 201 -2.38 4.16 -22.26
N GLY A 202 -1.68 5.27 -22.02
CA GLY A 202 -2.31 6.59 -22.00
C GLY A 202 -1.37 7.73 -21.59
N LYS A 203 -1.75 8.98 -21.89
CA LYS A 203 -1.01 10.21 -21.51
C LYS A 203 -1.00 10.50 -19.99
N LEU A 204 -1.49 9.57 -19.16
CA LEU A 204 -1.51 9.74 -17.71
C LEU A 204 -0.13 9.42 -17.13
N SER A 205 0.44 10.40 -16.44
CA SER A 205 1.65 10.20 -15.64
C SER A 205 1.35 9.26 -14.47
N LEU A 206 2.08 8.14 -14.39
CA LEU A 206 2.26 7.41 -13.14
C LEU A 206 3.03 8.35 -12.21
N ARG A 207 2.49 8.57 -11.00
CA ARG A 207 2.89 9.65 -10.08
C ARG A 207 4.42 9.80 -9.96
N SER A 208 4.86 11.05 -9.88
CA SER A 208 6.27 11.42 -9.80
C SER A 208 6.97 10.96 -8.53
N PHE A 209 8.29 10.89 -8.58
CA PHE A 209 9.17 10.55 -7.47
C PHE A 209 10.33 11.56 -7.41
N ILE A 210 10.59 12.13 -6.23
CA ILE A 210 11.75 12.99 -5.97
C ILE A 210 12.80 12.16 -5.25
N GLN A 211 14.03 12.22 -5.75
CA GLN A 211 15.20 11.58 -5.17
C GLN A 211 16.20 12.65 -4.75
N LEU A 212 16.49 12.80 -3.45
CA LEU A 212 17.54 13.71 -3.02
C LEU A 212 18.92 13.14 -3.37
N THR A 213 19.87 14.01 -3.68
CA THR A 213 21.23 13.60 -4.05
C THR A 213 22.14 13.46 -2.83
N GLN A 214 23.31 12.87 -3.05
CA GLN A 214 24.41 12.87 -2.08
C GLN A 214 24.80 14.30 -1.65
N LYS A 215 24.79 15.27 -2.57
CA LYS A 215 25.09 16.69 -2.27
C LYS A 215 24.12 17.23 -1.22
N PHE A 216 22.82 17.05 -1.43
CA PHE A 216 21.79 17.44 -0.45
C PHE A 216 22.01 16.74 0.88
N ALA A 217 22.24 15.41 0.86
CA ALA A 217 22.48 14.65 2.08
C ALA A 217 23.67 15.19 2.88
N SER A 218 24.81 15.42 2.23
CA SER A 218 26.03 15.92 2.87
C SER A 218 25.95 17.37 3.36
N GLU A 219 25.15 18.22 2.70
CA GLU A 219 25.00 19.62 3.09
C GLU A 219 23.92 19.83 4.16
N PHE A 220 22.81 19.09 4.10
CA PHE A 220 21.60 19.41 4.85
C PHE A 220 21.14 18.35 5.84
N LEU A 221 21.73 17.15 5.85
CA LEU A 221 21.36 16.07 6.77
C LEU A 221 22.52 15.71 7.71
N ILE A 222 22.21 15.43 8.97
CA ILE A 222 23.17 15.10 10.03
C ILE A 222 23.19 13.59 10.22
N ASP A 223 24.39 12.99 10.18
CA ASP A 223 24.63 11.56 10.45
C ASP A 223 23.68 10.61 9.71
N VAL A 224 23.46 10.88 8.42
CA VAL A 224 22.83 9.92 7.50
C VAL A 224 23.92 9.02 6.92
N THR A 225 24.08 7.84 7.53
CA THR A 225 24.99 6.81 7.03
C THR A 225 24.54 6.36 5.65
N HIS A 226 25.36 6.65 4.63
CA HIS A 226 25.12 6.22 3.25
C HIS A 226 24.86 4.69 3.19
N PRO A 227 24.00 4.22 2.27
CA PRO A 227 23.84 2.78 2.02
C PRO A 227 25.18 2.09 1.72
N ASP A 228 26.08 2.76 1.01
CA ASP A 228 27.40 2.24 0.62
C ASP A 228 28.46 2.29 1.75
N ASN A 229 28.26 3.13 2.78
CA ASN A 229 29.20 3.32 3.90
C ASN A 229 28.73 2.66 5.21
N ARG A 230 27.80 1.69 5.14
CA ARG A 230 27.51 0.87 6.31
C ARG A 230 28.68 -0.08 6.55
N PRO A 231 29.40 -0.02 7.68
CA PRO A 231 30.16 -1.20 8.10
C PRO A 231 29.17 -2.34 8.21
N VAL A 232 29.49 -3.49 7.60
CA VAL A 232 28.69 -4.71 7.77
C VAL A 232 28.87 -5.16 9.21
N ARG A 233 28.06 -4.61 10.12
CA ARG A 233 28.01 -5.03 11.52
C ARG A 233 27.65 -6.51 11.54
N THR A 234 28.63 -7.33 11.89
CA THR A 234 28.55 -8.79 11.83
C THR A 234 27.51 -9.37 12.80
N GLU A 235 26.99 -8.55 13.72
CA GLU A 235 26.07 -8.91 14.78
C GLU A 235 24.58 -8.67 14.44
N ASP A 236 24.27 -7.74 13.52
CA ASP A 236 22.87 -7.43 13.13
C ASP A 236 22.29 -8.43 12.10
N LYS A 237 23.06 -9.45 11.68
CA LYS A 237 22.64 -10.49 10.73
C LYS A 237 21.55 -11.45 11.23
N LYS A 238 21.03 -11.27 12.45
CA LYS A 238 19.88 -12.03 12.98
C LYS A 238 18.57 -11.24 13.06
N THR A 239 18.56 -9.94 12.72
CA THR A 239 17.34 -9.11 12.84
C THR A 239 17.15 -8.09 11.70
N ILE A 240 17.98 -8.10 10.66
CA ILE A 240 17.60 -7.53 9.37
C ILE A 240 16.66 -8.53 8.69
N ASP A 241 15.41 -8.48 9.12
CA ASP A 241 14.36 -9.34 8.60
C ASP A 241 14.17 -9.12 7.09
N SER A 242 13.84 -10.19 6.38
CA SER A 242 13.59 -10.22 4.92
C SER A 242 12.38 -9.38 4.46
N HIS A 243 11.81 -8.60 5.38
CA HIS A 243 10.60 -7.81 5.25
C HIS A 243 10.86 -6.29 5.14
N LEU A 244 12.11 -5.84 5.22
CA LEU A 244 12.49 -4.45 4.89
C LEU A 244 12.47 -4.22 3.37
N ARG A 245 11.26 -4.07 2.80
CA ARG A 245 11.10 -3.58 1.42
C ARG A 245 11.57 -2.13 1.33
N ILE A 246 12.77 -1.96 0.81
CA ILE A 246 13.45 -0.68 0.57
C ILE A 246 12.58 0.18 -0.39
N PHE A 247 12.19 1.39 0.03
CA PHE A 247 11.37 2.31 -0.77
C PHE A 247 12.18 3.02 -1.86
N THR A 248 12.47 2.29 -2.94
CA THR A 248 13.18 2.81 -4.12
C THR A 248 12.22 3.48 -5.12
N MET A 249 12.79 4.25 -6.05
CA MET A 249 12.09 4.76 -7.23
C MET A 249 11.39 3.63 -8.03
N GLU A 250 12.05 2.48 -8.20
CA GLU A 250 11.48 1.35 -8.93
C GLU A 250 10.27 0.75 -8.21
N GLU A 251 10.38 0.51 -6.90
CA GLU A 251 9.27 -0.01 -6.08
C GLU A 251 8.11 0.98 -6.03
N HIS A 252 8.39 2.30 -5.99
CA HIS A 252 7.36 3.32 -6.13
C HIS A 252 6.60 3.21 -7.46
N PHE A 253 7.30 3.10 -8.60
CA PHE A 253 6.63 2.98 -9.89
C PHE A 253 5.92 1.62 -10.06
N LYS A 254 6.46 0.52 -9.52
CA LYS A 254 5.76 -0.79 -9.47
C LYS A 254 4.46 -0.67 -8.66
N LEU A 255 4.47 0.01 -7.51
CA LEU A 255 3.26 0.32 -6.74
C LEU A 255 2.28 1.16 -7.58
N MET A 256 2.72 2.24 -8.23
CA MET A 256 1.82 3.07 -9.04
C MET A 256 1.18 2.31 -10.20
N GLU A 257 1.92 1.42 -10.87
CA GLU A 257 1.36 0.52 -11.88
C GLU A 257 0.36 -0.48 -11.29
N TYR A 258 0.68 -1.10 -10.15
CA TYR A 258 -0.23 -2.00 -9.45
C TYR A 258 -1.54 -1.30 -9.08
N LEU A 259 -1.48 -0.11 -8.48
CA LEU A 259 -2.66 0.70 -8.11
C LEU A 259 -3.42 1.22 -9.34
N HIS A 260 -2.80 1.30 -10.51
CA HIS A 260 -3.49 1.59 -11.77
C HIS A 260 -4.25 0.34 -12.26
N ARG A 261 -3.60 -0.83 -12.29
CA ARG A 261 -4.23 -2.12 -12.66
C ARG A 261 -5.42 -2.42 -11.74
N LEU A 262 -5.25 -2.32 -10.42
CA LEU A 262 -6.30 -2.52 -9.42
C LEU A 262 -7.54 -1.63 -9.66
N ARG A 263 -7.35 -0.35 -10.05
CA ARG A 263 -8.46 0.53 -10.45
C ARG A 263 -9.15 0.10 -11.74
N LEU A 264 -8.40 -0.42 -12.72
CA LEU A 264 -8.98 -0.98 -13.93
C LEU A 264 -9.75 -2.27 -13.63
N ASP A 265 -9.26 -3.13 -12.73
CA ASP A 265 -9.89 -4.40 -12.41
C ASP A 265 -11.19 -4.22 -11.63
N LEU A 266 -11.24 -3.25 -10.70
CA LEU A 266 -12.49 -2.79 -10.08
C LEU A 266 -13.49 -2.22 -11.10
N LYS A 267 -13.03 -1.51 -12.14
CA LYS A 267 -13.91 -1.02 -13.22
C LYS A 267 -14.38 -2.15 -14.13
N LYS A 268 -13.52 -3.12 -14.44
CA LYS A 268 -13.87 -4.33 -15.20
C LYS A 268 -14.88 -5.18 -14.46
N LEU A 269 -14.78 -5.29 -13.12
CA LEU A 269 -15.77 -5.98 -12.30
C LEU A 269 -17.17 -5.42 -12.58
N ILE A 270 -17.33 -4.08 -12.58
CA ILE A 270 -18.59 -3.42 -12.92
C ILE A 270 -18.97 -3.63 -14.39
N TRP A 271 -18.06 -3.37 -15.33
CA TRP A 271 -18.37 -3.34 -16.77
C TRP A 271 -18.61 -4.73 -17.39
N LYS A 272 -17.97 -5.78 -16.87
CA LYS A 272 -18.07 -7.16 -17.39
C LYS A 272 -19.03 -8.04 -16.58
N ALA A 273 -19.87 -7.46 -15.73
CA ALA A 273 -20.83 -8.23 -14.95
C ALA A 273 -22.00 -8.70 -15.82
N GLU A 274 -22.09 -10.01 -16.02
CA GLU A 274 -23.21 -10.68 -16.72
C GLU A 274 -24.51 -10.65 -15.89
N GLN A 275 -24.38 -10.53 -14.57
CA GLN A 275 -25.48 -10.43 -13.61
C GLN A 275 -25.35 -9.15 -12.78
N PRO A 276 -26.46 -8.60 -12.23
CA PRO A 276 -26.42 -7.43 -11.37
C PRO A 276 -25.48 -7.61 -10.17
N ILE A 277 -24.53 -6.70 -9.99
CA ILE A 277 -23.61 -6.74 -8.85
C ILE A 277 -24.38 -6.35 -7.57
N PRO A 278 -24.22 -7.10 -6.46
CA PRO A 278 -24.82 -6.75 -5.18
C PRO A 278 -24.51 -5.31 -4.75
N THR A 279 -25.53 -4.58 -4.29
CA THR A 279 -25.41 -3.15 -3.92
C THR A 279 -24.29 -2.91 -2.89
N VAL A 280 -24.11 -3.82 -1.92
CA VAL A 280 -23.05 -3.73 -0.92
C VAL A 280 -21.64 -3.83 -1.53
N VAL A 281 -21.47 -4.65 -2.57
CA VAL A 281 -20.22 -4.74 -3.35
C VAL A 281 -19.97 -3.43 -4.11
N LEU A 282 -20.98 -2.92 -4.82
CA LEU A 282 -20.87 -1.64 -5.55
C LEU A 282 -20.51 -0.47 -4.62
N GLN A 283 -21.16 -0.36 -3.46
CA GLN A 283 -20.87 0.66 -2.45
C GLN A 283 -19.40 0.60 -2.00
N GLN A 284 -18.86 -0.59 -1.76
CA GLN A 284 -17.46 -0.76 -1.39
C GLN A 284 -16.52 -0.44 -2.57
N VAL A 285 -16.84 -0.84 -3.81
CA VAL A 285 -16.06 -0.49 -5.01
C VAL A 285 -15.97 1.03 -5.17
N PHE A 286 -17.09 1.76 -5.08
CA PHE A 286 -17.08 3.22 -5.16
C PHE A 286 -16.37 3.88 -3.98
N LYS A 287 -16.45 3.31 -2.77
CA LYS A 287 -15.70 3.78 -1.60
C LYS A 287 -14.18 3.64 -1.78
N VAL A 288 -13.69 2.57 -2.43
CA VAL A 288 -12.24 2.36 -2.60
C VAL A 288 -11.65 3.06 -3.82
N LEU A 289 -12.49 3.43 -4.80
CA LEU A 289 -12.08 4.20 -5.98
C LEU A 289 -11.92 5.71 -5.71
N ARG A 290 -12.42 6.21 -4.57
CA ARG A 290 -12.15 7.56 -4.06
C ARG A 290 -10.67 7.71 -3.63
#